data_AF-A0A0B8PC61-F1
#
_entry.id   AF-A0A0B8PC61-F1
#
_cell.length_a   1.000
_cell.length_b   1.000
_cell.length_c   1.000
_cell.angle_alpha   90.00
_cell.angle_beta   90.00
_cell.angle_gamma   90.00
#
_symmetry.space_group_name_H-M   'P 1'
#
loop_
_entity.id
_entity.type
_entity.pdbx_description
1 polymer ?
#
loop_
_entity_poly.entity_id
_entity_poly.type
_entity_poly.pdbx_seq_one_letter_code
_entity_poly.pdbx_strand_id
1 'polypeptide(L)'
;MTDTLLSVGKELRAKNWQAQADAGLDFVTVGDFAWYDHVLNTSLLLGHVPQRHRKHGINIDTLFTIARGDTECDCGHAADMTKWFNTNYHYLVPEFSKSDTFELSWLQLFDEVKEAQALGHQVKVSLLGPLSYLYLGKTVEEGFDQLCLLPQLLDTYQEILQRLSDLDVEWVQINEPILALQLEPNWLEAFGSAYKALHGRVKLLLTTYFDHIEESFDTISKLPIDGLHLDLVAGSKQLNSIAPKIPADWVLSLGVVNGRNVWRSDLGAWIEDLASIARDRKEKLWIASSCSLLHSPVDLGSESQLSNPEWFAFAKQKLSEIAKLTSA
;
A
#
# COMPACT_ATOMS: atom_id res chain seq x y z
N MET A 1 19.62 -8.98 -21.25
CA MET A 1 18.98 -9.58 -20.06
C MET A 1 18.09 -8.56 -19.36
N THR A 2 18.59 -7.34 -19.09
CA THR A 2 17.80 -6.25 -18.50
C THR A 2 16.57 -5.87 -19.33
N ASP A 3 16.70 -5.73 -20.65
CA ASP A 3 15.55 -5.38 -21.51
C ASP A 3 14.43 -6.43 -21.47
N THR A 4 14.79 -7.72 -21.41
CA THR A 4 13.84 -8.82 -21.27
C THR A 4 13.12 -8.76 -19.93
N LEU A 5 13.84 -8.50 -18.84
CA LEU A 5 13.26 -8.34 -17.50
C LEU A 5 12.24 -7.19 -17.48
N LEU A 6 12.62 -6.02 -17.98
CA LEU A 6 11.76 -4.83 -18.04
C LEU A 6 10.51 -5.08 -18.90
N SER A 7 10.65 -5.76 -20.04
CA SER A 7 9.51 -6.15 -20.89
C SER A 7 8.53 -7.05 -20.14
N VAL A 8 9.03 -8.09 -19.47
CA VAL A 8 8.19 -9.03 -18.71
C VAL A 8 7.46 -8.31 -17.57
N GLY A 9 8.13 -7.42 -16.84
CA GLY A 9 7.47 -6.62 -15.79
C GLY A 9 6.34 -5.74 -16.35
N LYS A 10 6.58 -5.09 -17.49
CA LYS A 10 5.55 -4.30 -18.18
C LYS A 10 4.36 -5.14 -18.61
N GLU A 11 4.59 -6.31 -19.19
CA GLU A 11 3.54 -7.26 -19.58
C GLU A 11 2.71 -7.74 -18.38
N LEU A 12 3.38 -8.06 -17.26
CA LEU A 12 2.70 -8.47 -16.02
C LEU A 12 1.82 -7.37 -15.45
N ARG A 13 2.31 -6.13 -15.40
CA ARG A 13 1.52 -4.98 -14.95
C ARG A 13 0.30 -4.76 -15.83
N ALA A 14 0.48 -4.70 -17.15
CA ALA A 14 -0.62 -4.54 -18.10
C ALA A 14 -1.68 -5.64 -17.95
N LYS A 15 -1.24 -6.90 -17.82
CA LYS A 15 -2.15 -8.04 -17.60
C LYS A 15 -2.94 -7.91 -16.29
N ASN A 16 -2.29 -7.49 -15.21
CA ASN A 16 -2.93 -7.36 -13.91
C ASN A 16 -3.87 -6.15 -13.81
N TRP A 17 -3.53 -5.04 -14.46
CA TRP A 17 -4.45 -3.88 -14.59
C TRP A 17 -5.67 -4.24 -15.44
N GLN A 18 -5.47 -4.94 -16.56
CA GLN A 18 -6.58 -5.42 -17.37
C GLN A 18 -7.48 -6.39 -16.59
N ALA A 19 -6.91 -7.28 -15.78
CA ALA A 19 -7.71 -8.18 -14.94
C ALA A 19 -8.56 -7.44 -13.89
N GLN A 20 -8.05 -6.35 -13.32
CA GLN A 20 -8.80 -5.47 -12.41
C GLN A 20 -9.94 -4.76 -13.15
N ALA A 21 -9.65 -4.19 -14.32
CA ALA A 21 -10.65 -3.52 -15.15
C ALA A 21 -11.74 -4.49 -15.66
N ASP A 22 -11.35 -5.68 -16.15
CA ASP A 22 -12.27 -6.72 -16.64
C ASP A 22 -13.19 -7.25 -15.52
N ALA A 23 -12.71 -7.25 -14.28
CA ALA A 23 -13.54 -7.60 -13.13
C ALA A 23 -14.59 -6.54 -12.81
N GLY A 24 -14.45 -5.31 -13.34
CA GLY A 24 -15.35 -4.19 -13.11
C GLY A 24 -14.96 -3.31 -11.92
N LEU A 25 -13.69 -3.28 -11.53
CA LEU A 25 -13.23 -2.34 -10.52
C LEU A 25 -13.15 -0.90 -11.08
N ASP A 26 -13.54 0.09 -10.28
CA ASP A 26 -13.54 1.50 -10.69
C ASP A 26 -12.13 2.04 -10.98
N PHE A 27 -11.13 1.54 -10.24
CA PHE A 27 -9.73 1.90 -10.39
C PHE A 27 -8.86 0.67 -10.55
N VAL A 28 -7.81 0.79 -11.37
CA VAL A 28 -6.66 -0.11 -11.29
C VAL A 28 -5.68 0.44 -10.25
N THR A 29 -5.08 -0.44 -9.47
CA THR A 29 -4.05 -0.05 -8.50
C THR A 29 -2.68 0.02 -9.19
N VAL A 30 -1.94 1.10 -8.95
CA VAL A 30 -0.55 1.29 -9.40
C VAL A 30 0.35 1.53 -8.18
N GLY A 31 1.62 1.13 -8.24
CA GLY A 31 2.56 1.19 -7.11
C GLY A 31 2.59 -0.07 -6.24
N ASP A 32 1.76 -1.06 -6.56
CA ASP A 32 1.71 -2.39 -5.95
C ASP A 32 2.74 -3.37 -6.56
N PHE A 33 3.18 -3.13 -7.80
CA PHE A 33 4.22 -3.94 -8.44
C PHE A 33 5.60 -3.67 -7.85
N ALA A 34 6.32 -4.74 -7.50
CA ALA A 34 7.72 -4.66 -7.05
C ALA A 34 8.58 -5.71 -7.75
N TRP A 35 9.80 -5.33 -8.12
CA TRP A 35 10.80 -6.27 -8.62
C TRP A 35 11.32 -7.21 -7.54
N TYR A 36 11.18 -6.81 -6.27
CA TYR A 36 11.58 -7.63 -5.13
C TYR A 36 10.68 -7.36 -3.91
N ASP A 37 10.66 -6.12 -3.42
CA ASP A 37 9.90 -5.70 -2.25
C ASP A 37 9.38 -4.27 -2.39
N HIS A 38 8.15 -4.05 -1.93
CA HIS A 38 7.47 -2.76 -1.97
C HIS A 38 8.05 -1.74 -0.97
N VAL A 39 8.62 -2.18 0.15
CA VAL A 39 9.32 -1.26 1.08
C VAL A 39 10.66 -0.82 0.48
N LEU A 40 11.37 -1.73 -0.19
CA LEU A 40 12.52 -1.37 -1.02
C LEU A 40 12.15 -0.42 -2.17
N ASN A 41 11.03 -0.65 -2.88
CA ASN A 41 10.56 0.30 -3.90
C ASN A 41 10.38 1.71 -3.31
N THR A 42 9.81 1.82 -2.11
CA THR A 42 9.63 3.09 -1.41
C THR A 42 10.99 3.71 -1.08
N SER A 43 11.94 2.92 -0.59
CA SER A 43 13.32 3.35 -0.34
C SER A 43 14.02 3.91 -1.58
N LEU A 44 13.88 3.24 -2.73
CA LEU A 44 14.43 3.68 -4.00
C LEU A 44 13.74 4.96 -4.52
N LEU A 45 12.41 5.04 -4.41
CA LEU A 45 11.62 6.21 -4.79
C LEU A 45 12.12 7.44 -4.03
N LEU A 46 12.33 7.30 -2.72
CA LEU A 46 12.79 8.34 -1.80
C LEU A 46 14.29 8.63 -1.88
N GLY A 47 15.05 7.96 -2.76
CA GLY A 47 16.50 8.11 -2.82
C GLY A 47 17.25 7.57 -1.61
N HIS A 48 16.53 6.90 -0.71
CA HIS A 48 17.00 6.49 0.60
C HIS A 48 17.44 5.03 0.55
N VAL A 49 18.65 4.80 0.04
CA VAL A 49 19.31 3.48 0.04
C VAL A 49 20.54 3.49 0.92
N PRO A 50 21.00 2.36 1.47
CA PRO A 50 22.21 2.35 2.31
C PRO A 50 23.44 2.91 1.58
N GLN A 51 24.26 3.71 2.26
CA GLN A 51 25.41 4.41 1.66
C GLN A 51 26.35 3.46 0.90
N ARG A 52 26.54 2.24 1.41
CA ARG A 52 27.36 1.19 0.79
C ARG A 52 26.91 0.82 -0.64
N HIS A 53 25.65 1.04 -0.97
CA HIS A 53 25.04 0.73 -2.28
C HIS A 53 24.86 1.97 -3.20
N ARG A 54 25.23 3.19 -2.77
CA ARG A 54 25.00 4.43 -3.55
C ARG A 54 26.00 4.70 -4.68
N LYS A 55 27.07 3.90 -4.82
CA LYS A 55 28.24 4.23 -5.68
C LYS A 55 27.93 4.43 -7.17
N HIS A 56 26.90 3.78 -7.71
CA HIS A 56 26.56 3.80 -9.14
C HIS A 56 25.22 4.48 -9.44
N GLY A 57 24.71 5.29 -8.49
CA GLY A 57 23.36 5.83 -8.55
C GLY A 57 22.30 4.78 -8.20
N ILE A 58 21.03 5.19 -8.26
CA ILE A 58 19.89 4.32 -7.96
C ILE A 58 19.33 3.78 -9.27
N ASN A 59 19.52 2.48 -9.49
CA ASN A 59 19.02 1.78 -10.67
C ASN A 59 18.56 0.35 -10.30
N ILE A 60 18.18 -0.45 -11.30
CA ILE A 60 17.71 -1.82 -11.10
C ILE A 60 18.79 -2.76 -10.54
N ASP A 61 20.06 -2.50 -10.84
CA ASP A 61 21.17 -3.27 -10.27
C ASP A 61 21.32 -2.91 -8.79
N THR A 62 21.24 -1.63 -8.44
CA THR A 62 21.21 -1.16 -7.04
C THR A 62 20.08 -1.82 -6.25
N LEU A 63 18.88 -1.93 -6.83
CA LEU A 63 17.74 -2.64 -6.24
C LEU A 63 18.12 -4.09 -5.89
N PHE A 64 18.69 -4.83 -6.83
CA PHE A 64 19.06 -6.22 -6.58
C PHE A 64 20.27 -6.38 -5.66
N THR A 65 21.25 -5.49 -5.72
CA THR A 65 22.39 -5.49 -4.78
C THR A 65 21.92 -5.28 -3.35
N ILE A 66 20.97 -4.38 -3.10
CA ILE A 66 20.37 -4.21 -1.77
C ILE A 66 19.61 -5.47 -1.37
N ALA A 67 18.83 -6.03 -2.29
CA ALA A 67 17.92 -7.14 -1.99
C ALA A 67 18.61 -8.47 -1.71
N ARG A 68 19.72 -8.77 -2.40
CA ARG A 68 20.37 -10.10 -2.33
C ARG A 68 21.90 -10.04 -2.24
N GLY A 69 22.48 -8.85 -2.11
CA GLY A 69 23.92 -8.64 -2.09
C GLY A 69 24.55 -8.81 -3.47
N ASP A 70 25.85 -8.55 -3.53
CA ASP A 70 26.70 -8.80 -4.69
C ASP A 70 28.05 -9.34 -4.19
N THR A 71 28.50 -10.43 -4.79
CA THR A 71 29.77 -11.09 -4.46
C THR A 71 30.96 -10.54 -5.24
N GLU A 72 30.71 -9.78 -6.31
CA GLU A 72 31.74 -9.22 -7.19
C GLU A 72 32.20 -7.82 -6.77
N CYS A 73 31.41 -7.12 -5.94
CA CYS A 73 31.80 -5.86 -5.32
C CYS A 73 32.07 -6.02 -3.82
N ASP A 74 32.99 -5.23 -3.28
CA ASP A 74 33.18 -5.04 -1.83
C ASP A 74 32.07 -4.16 -1.21
N CYS A 75 30.94 -4.00 -1.93
CA CYS A 75 29.86 -3.05 -1.64
C CYS A 75 28.75 -3.62 -0.73
N GLY A 76 29.00 -4.78 -0.14
CA GLY A 76 28.42 -5.19 1.13
C GLY A 76 27.22 -6.11 1.05
N HIS A 77 26.96 -6.75 2.19
CA HIS A 77 25.86 -7.69 2.40
C HIS A 77 24.50 -7.07 2.05
N ALA A 78 23.55 -7.93 1.68
CA ALA A 78 22.15 -7.57 1.49
C ALA A 78 21.60 -6.83 2.72
N ALA A 79 20.57 -6.00 2.51
CA ALA A 79 19.80 -5.43 3.61
C ALA A 79 19.12 -6.53 4.43
N ASP A 80 18.85 -6.21 5.69
CA ASP A 80 18.11 -7.12 6.58
C ASP A 80 16.70 -7.34 6.07
N MET A 81 16.21 -8.57 6.24
CA MET A 81 14.86 -8.94 5.89
C MET A 81 14.10 -9.40 7.14
N THR A 82 12.89 -8.89 7.35
CA THR A 82 12.05 -9.26 8.50
C THR A 82 10.59 -9.44 8.10
N LYS A 83 9.79 -10.04 8.97
CA LYS A 83 8.37 -10.30 8.70
C LYS A 83 7.58 -9.01 8.55
N TRP A 84 6.75 -8.96 7.51
CA TRP A 84 5.72 -7.93 7.34
C TRP A 84 4.54 -8.23 8.26
N PHE A 85 4.54 -7.59 9.44
CA PHE A 85 3.53 -7.76 10.48
C PHE A 85 3.26 -9.24 10.79
N ASN A 86 2.00 -9.62 10.95
CA ASN A 86 1.56 -10.99 11.25
C ASN A 86 1.40 -11.86 9.98
N THR A 87 2.07 -11.52 8.87
CA THR A 87 2.02 -12.28 7.61
C THR A 87 3.22 -13.24 7.46
N ASN A 88 3.26 -13.96 6.34
CA ASN A 88 4.43 -14.73 5.91
C ASN A 88 5.26 -14.01 4.84
N TYR A 89 4.85 -12.79 4.44
CA TYR A 89 5.65 -11.93 3.60
C TYR A 89 6.79 -11.32 4.43
N HIS A 90 7.92 -11.06 3.78
CA HIS A 90 9.05 -10.39 4.39
C HIS A 90 9.43 -9.18 3.56
N TYR A 91 9.84 -8.11 4.23
CA TYR A 91 10.27 -6.87 3.59
C TYR A 91 11.73 -6.57 3.95
N LEU A 92 12.36 -5.70 3.16
CA LEU A 92 13.72 -5.23 3.39
C LEU A 92 13.69 -4.00 4.29
N VAL A 93 14.35 -4.09 5.44
CA VAL A 93 14.29 -3.09 6.51
C VAL A 93 15.07 -1.82 6.09
N PRO A 94 14.42 -0.64 6.02
CA PRO A 94 15.13 0.62 5.81
C PRO A 94 16.18 0.88 6.90
N GLU A 95 17.34 1.41 6.51
CA GLU A 95 18.45 1.71 7.42
C GLU A 95 18.63 3.23 7.53
N PHE A 96 18.43 3.78 8.72
CA PHE A 96 18.43 5.22 8.98
C PHE A 96 19.65 5.69 9.77
N SER A 97 20.26 6.77 9.30
CA SER A 97 21.34 7.51 9.95
C SER A 97 20.90 8.95 10.18
N LYS A 98 21.49 9.64 11.17
CA LYS A 98 21.06 10.99 11.54
C LYS A 98 21.22 12.03 10.42
N SER A 99 22.15 11.78 9.52
CA SER A 99 22.48 12.67 8.40
C SER A 99 21.83 12.25 7.07
N ASP A 100 20.93 11.25 7.09
CA ASP A 100 20.23 10.85 5.89
C ASP A 100 19.36 11.98 5.33
N THR A 101 19.28 11.99 4.02
CA THR A 101 18.51 12.92 3.19
C THR A 101 17.64 12.09 2.27
N PHE A 102 16.55 12.69 1.81
CA PHE A 102 15.60 12.08 0.89
C PHE A 102 15.56 12.91 -0.38
N GLU A 103 15.56 12.22 -1.53
CA GLU A 103 15.53 12.83 -2.85
C GLU A 103 14.79 11.91 -3.81
N LEU A 104 13.84 12.46 -4.57
CA LEU A 104 13.06 11.70 -5.54
C LEU A 104 13.97 11.11 -6.64
N SER A 105 14.26 9.81 -6.57
CA SER A 105 15.33 9.20 -7.37
C SER A 105 14.83 8.12 -8.35
N TRP A 106 14.04 7.15 -7.87
CA TRP A 106 13.56 6.04 -8.70
C TRP A 106 12.15 6.31 -9.22
N LEU A 107 12.03 6.58 -10.51
CA LEU A 107 10.80 7.15 -11.10
C LEU A 107 9.77 6.12 -11.57
N GLN A 108 9.99 4.82 -11.27
CA GLN A 108 9.15 3.70 -11.71
C GLN A 108 7.67 3.95 -11.46
N LEU A 109 7.29 4.45 -10.28
CA LEU A 109 5.88 4.71 -9.93
C LEU A 109 5.19 5.61 -10.98
N PHE A 110 5.84 6.70 -11.38
CA PHE A 110 5.28 7.65 -12.34
C PHE A 110 5.22 7.07 -13.75
N ASP A 111 6.20 6.25 -14.11
CA ASP A 111 6.21 5.57 -15.40
C ASP A 111 5.09 4.52 -15.47
N GLU A 112 4.84 3.79 -14.37
CA GLU A 112 3.73 2.85 -14.25
C GLU A 112 2.36 3.54 -14.31
N VAL A 113 2.22 4.72 -13.68
CA VAL A 113 0.99 5.54 -13.80
C VAL A 113 0.73 5.89 -15.25
N LYS A 114 1.74 6.40 -15.96
CA LYS A 114 1.62 6.75 -17.38
C LYS A 114 1.30 5.53 -18.24
N GLU A 115 1.91 4.38 -17.96
CA GLU A 115 1.61 3.13 -18.66
C GLU A 115 0.14 2.72 -18.49
N ALA A 116 -0.38 2.72 -17.26
CA ALA A 116 -1.75 2.36 -16.97
C ALA A 116 -2.75 3.35 -17.62
N GLN A 117 -2.46 4.65 -17.56
CA GLN A 117 -3.29 5.69 -18.20
C GLN A 117 -3.27 5.59 -19.74
N ALA A 118 -2.12 5.27 -20.34
CA ALA A 118 -2.01 5.06 -21.78
C ALA A 118 -2.82 3.85 -22.28
N LEU A 119 -3.10 2.89 -21.39
CA LEU A 119 -4.01 1.76 -21.64
C LEU A 119 -5.49 2.12 -21.40
N GLY A 120 -5.78 3.37 -20.98
CA GLY A 120 -7.13 3.87 -20.76
C GLY A 120 -7.72 3.58 -19.37
N HIS A 121 -6.89 3.18 -18.41
CA HIS A 121 -7.36 2.87 -17.05
C HIS A 121 -7.44 4.12 -16.17
N GLN A 122 -8.45 4.17 -15.30
CA GLN A 122 -8.46 5.08 -14.15
C GLN A 122 -7.54 4.53 -13.07
N VAL A 123 -6.63 5.37 -12.56
CA VAL A 123 -5.56 4.93 -11.66
C VAL A 123 -5.81 5.43 -10.25
N LYS A 124 -5.69 4.51 -9.28
CA LYS A 124 -5.45 4.81 -7.88
C LYS A 124 -4.03 4.36 -7.52
N VAL A 125 -3.21 5.27 -7.00
CA VAL A 125 -1.84 4.93 -6.58
C VAL A 125 -1.84 4.40 -5.15
N SER A 126 -1.06 3.35 -4.88
CA SER A 126 -0.79 2.81 -3.54
C SER A 126 0.65 3.11 -3.14
N LEU A 127 0.84 3.74 -1.99
CA LEU A 127 2.14 4.11 -1.44
C LEU A 127 2.23 3.72 0.03
N LEU A 128 3.40 3.27 0.49
CA LEU A 128 3.66 3.16 1.93
C LEU A 128 3.70 4.56 2.53
N GLY A 129 3.04 4.77 3.66
CA GLY A 129 3.00 6.06 4.34
C GLY A 129 4.33 6.41 5.01
N PRO A 130 4.63 7.72 5.16
CA PRO A 130 5.92 8.17 5.68
C PRO A 130 6.16 7.72 7.12
N LEU A 131 5.12 7.67 7.97
CA LEU A 131 5.28 7.27 9.36
C LEU A 131 5.50 5.76 9.47
N SER A 132 4.74 4.96 8.73
CA SER A 132 5.00 3.52 8.61
C SER A 132 6.37 3.23 8.04
N TYR A 133 6.80 3.95 7.00
CA TYR A 133 8.12 3.78 6.42
C TYR A 133 9.25 4.00 7.45
N LEU A 134 9.18 5.11 8.21
CA LEU A 134 10.14 5.36 9.29
C LEU A 134 10.03 4.30 10.39
N TYR A 135 8.83 4.01 10.88
CA TYR A 135 8.61 3.07 11.98
C TYR A 135 9.12 1.65 11.68
N LEU A 136 9.01 1.23 10.42
CA LEU A 136 9.42 -0.10 9.94
C LEU A 136 10.90 -0.19 9.60
N GLY A 137 11.67 0.90 9.67
CA GLY A 137 13.12 0.83 9.56
C GLY A 137 13.82 0.64 10.89
N LYS A 138 15.15 0.70 10.83
CA LYS A 138 16.03 0.64 11.99
C LYS A 138 17.07 1.75 11.89
N THR A 139 17.51 2.24 13.04
CA THR A 139 18.68 3.12 13.09
C THR A 139 19.97 2.30 13.01
N VAL A 140 20.97 2.82 12.30
CA VAL A 140 22.31 2.22 12.22
C VAL A 140 23.35 2.99 13.05
N GLU A 141 22.92 4.06 13.72
CA GLU A 141 23.70 4.90 14.63
C GLU A 141 23.04 4.95 16.02
N GLU A 142 23.84 5.03 17.08
CA GLU A 142 23.34 5.15 18.45
C GLU A 142 22.86 6.58 18.78
N GLY A 143 21.87 6.69 19.68
CA GLY A 143 21.45 7.97 20.24
C GLY A 143 20.63 8.86 19.31
N PHE A 144 19.95 8.26 18.32
CA PHE A 144 19.14 8.95 17.33
C PHE A 144 17.73 8.36 17.26
N ASP A 145 16.72 9.23 17.20
CA ASP A 145 15.33 8.87 16.93
C ASP A 145 15.02 9.08 15.45
N GLN A 146 14.67 8.00 14.75
CA GLN A 146 14.34 8.04 13.32
C GLN A 146 13.13 8.95 13.01
N LEU A 147 12.25 9.23 13.98
CA LEU A 147 11.15 10.18 13.79
C LEU A 147 11.66 11.61 13.50
N CYS A 148 12.90 11.96 13.87
CA CYS A 148 13.52 13.23 13.50
C CYS A 148 13.74 13.40 11.99
N LEU A 149 13.69 12.31 11.20
CA LEU A 149 13.78 12.35 9.73
C LEU A 149 12.48 12.80 9.07
N LEU A 150 11.35 12.77 9.81
CA LEU A 150 10.02 13.00 9.26
C LEU A 150 9.90 14.32 8.48
N PRO A 151 10.40 15.49 8.95
CA PRO A 151 10.27 16.72 8.17
C PRO A 151 10.90 16.63 6.78
N GLN A 152 12.14 16.12 6.66
CA GLN A 152 12.82 15.96 5.37
C GLN A 152 12.14 14.91 4.48
N LEU A 153 11.62 13.84 5.11
CA LEU A 153 10.86 12.82 4.40
C LEU A 153 9.58 13.41 3.79
N LEU A 154 8.86 14.25 4.54
CA LEU A 154 7.64 14.88 4.10
C LEU A 154 7.86 15.81 2.91
N ASP A 155 8.98 16.53 2.85
CA ASP A 155 9.33 17.37 1.68
C ASP A 155 9.37 16.52 0.39
N THR A 156 9.96 15.31 0.46
CA THR A 156 10.00 14.39 -0.69
C THR A 156 8.63 13.78 -0.99
N TYR A 157 7.82 13.44 0.02
CA TYR A 157 6.45 12.97 -0.19
C TYR A 157 5.57 14.04 -0.82
N GLN A 158 5.73 15.32 -0.47
CA GLN A 158 5.03 16.43 -1.12
C GLN A 158 5.40 16.52 -2.61
N GLU A 159 6.69 16.36 -2.95
CA GLU A 159 7.13 16.29 -4.35
C GLU A 159 6.48 15.11 -5.09
N ILE A 160 6.44 13.92 -4.46
CA ILE A 160 5.78 12.74 -5.02
C ILE A 160 4.30 13.01 -5.28
N LEU A 161 3.56 13.53 -4.30
CA LEU A 161 2.14 13.83 -4.43
C LEU A 161 1.87 14.92 -5.48
N GLN A 162 2.72 15.95 -5.54
CA GLN A 162 2.61 16.98 -6.58
C GLN A 162 2.80 16.36 -7.98
N ARG A 163 3.80 15.50 -8.15
CA ARG A 163 4.05 14.85 -9.44
C ARG A 163 2.96 13.85 -9.82
N LEU A 164 2.32 13.19 -8.86
CA LEU A 164 1.12 12.38 -9.11
C LEU A 164 -0.06 13.27 -9.50
N SER A 165 -0.23 14.43 -8.87
CA SER A 165 -1.23 15.42 -9.27
C SER A 165 -1.01 15.92 -10.71
N ASP A 166 0.24 16.12 -11.12
CA ASP A 166 0.60 16.58 -12.46
C ASP A 166 0.33 15.51 -13.53
N LEU A 167 0.17 14.24 -13.12
CA LEU A 167 -0.29 13.14 -13.95
C LEU A 167 -1.81 12.92 -13.84
N ASP A 168 -2.56 13.87 -13.28
CA ASP A 168 -4.01 13.77 -13.09
C ASP A 168 -4.47 12.54 -12.26
N VAL A 169 -3.61 12.06 -11.35
CA VAL A 169 -4.02 11.04 -10.35
C VAL A 169 -4.90 11.71 -9.30
N GLU A 170 -6.15 11.28 -9.20
CA GLU A 170 -7.10 11.82 -8.21
C GLU A 170 -6.87 11.25 -6.81
N TRP A 171 -6.62 9.94 -6.70
CA TRP A 171 -6.56 9.22 -5.43
C TRP A 171 -5.21 8.57 -5.18
N VAL A 172 -4.64 8.86 -4.02
CA VAL A 172 -3.50 8.14 -3.46
C VAL A 172 -3.94 7.44 -2.18
N GLN A 173 -3.86 6.12 -2.22
CA GLN A 173 -3.89 5.25 -1.05
C GLN A 173 -2.54 5.35 -0.32
N ILE A 174 -2.54 5.94 0.87
CA ILE A 174 -1.39 5.96 1.75
C ILE A 174 -1.57 4.89 2.82
N ASN A 175 -0.73 3.85 2.75
CA ASN A 175 -0.78 2.71 3.64
C ASN A 175 -0.06 3.03 4.94
N GLU A 176 -0.81 3.14 6.03
CA GLU A 176 -0.31 3.35 7.38
C GLU A 176 -0.69 2.18 8.31
N PRO A 177 -0.22 0.94 8.04
CA PRO A 177 -0.59 -0.22 8.85
C PRO A 177 -0.12 -0.13 10.30
N ILE A 178 0.84 0.75 10.63
CA ILE A 178 1.27 0.94 12.02
C ILE A 178 0.16 1.51 12.91
N LEU A 179 -0.88 2.13 12.35
CA LEU A 179 -2.02 2.64 13.11
C LEU A 179 -2.85 1.53 13.76
N ALA A 180 -2.69 0.28 13.30
CA ALA A 180 -3.28 -0.91 13.89
C ALA A 180 -2.40 -1.53 15.00
N LEU A 181 -1.28 -0.89 15.35
CA LEU A 181 -0.41 -1.26 16.47
C LEU A 181 -0.69 -0.36 17.68
N GLN A 182 -0.17 -0.77 18.84
CA GLN A 182 -0.05 0.10 20.00
C GLN A 182 1.16 1.01 19.82
N LEU A 183 0.91 2.26 19.41
CA LEU A 183 1.95 3.26 19.16
C LEU A 183 2.25 4.09 20.41
N GLU A 184 3.52 4.45 20.57
CA GLU A 184 3.93 5.46 21.55
C GLU A 184 3.31 6.83 21.20
N PRO A 185 3.02 7.69 22.18
CA PRO A 185 2.32 8.96 21.96
C PRO A 185 2.98 9.87 20.92
N ASN A 186 4.32 9.93 20.89
CA ASN A 186 5.05 10.76 19.93
C ASN A 186 4.81 10.34 18.47
N TRP A 187 4.68 9.04 18.20
CA TRP A 187 4.35 8.55 16.86
C TRP A 187 2.92 8.89 16.48
N LEU A 188 1.96 8.73 17.40
CA LEU A 188 0.57 9.06 17.14
C LEU A 188 0.38 10.57 16.91
N GLU A 189 1.06 11.42 17.69
CA GLU A 189 1.05 12.88 17.52
C GLU A 189 1.63 13.31 16.16
N ALA A 190 2.65 12.60 15.66
CA ALA A 190 3.30 12.92 14.39
C ALA A 190 2.38 12.76 13.17
N PHE A 191 1.31 11.96 13.25
CA PHE A 191 0.30 11.88 12.17
C PHE A 191 -0.35 13.23 11.89
N GLY A 192 -0.62 14.02 12.93
CA GLY A 192 -1.29 15.32 12.77
C GLY A 192 -0.47 16.30 11.94
N SER A 193 0.84 16.41 12.22
CA SER A 193 1.74 17.28 11.44
C SER A 193 2.04 16.71 10.06
N ALA A 194 2.26 15.40 9.95
CA ALA A 194 2.54 14.72 8.68
C ALA A 194 1.40 14.91 7.69
N TYR A 195 0.18 14.55 8.04
CA TYR A 195 -0.94 14.62 7.10
C TYR A 195 -1.38 16.06 6.82
N LYS A 196 -1.14 17.00 7.74
CA LYS A 196 -1.27 18.43 7.44
C LYS A 196 -0.28 18.89 6.37
N ALA A 197 0.95 18.40 6.38
CA ALA A 197 1.94 18.71 5.35
C ALA A 197 1.60 18.04 4.01
N LEU A 198 1.06 16.83 4.03
CA LEU A 198 0.71 16.08 2.81
C LEU A 198 -0.62 16.51 2.17
N HIS A 199 -1.48 17.23 2.90
CA HIS A 199 -2.75 17.70 2.38
C HIS A 199 -2.55 18.60 1.15
N GLY A 200 -3.30 18.34 0.08
CA GLY A 200 -3.11 19.03 -1.18
C GLY A 200 -4.19 18.69 -2.21
N ARG A 201 -3.81 18.75 -3.49
CA ARG A 201 -4.74 18.54 -4.62
C ARG A 201 -5.14 17.08 -4.83
N VAL A 202 -4.23 16.15 -4.53
CA VAL A 202 -4.50 14.71 -4.59
C VAL A 202 -5.27 14.30 -3.35
N LYS A 203 -6.33 13.51 -3.52
CA LYS A 203 -7.11 12.98 -2.42
C LYS A 203 -6.38 11.83 -1.73
N LEU A 204 -6.37 11.85 -0.41
CA LEU A 204 -5.67 10.87 0.40
C LEU A 204 -6.65 9.86 1.00
N LEU A 205 -6.51 8.60 0.62
CA LEU A 205 -7.17 7.46 1.27
C LEU A 205 -6.20 6.84 2.28
N LEU A 206 -6.33 7.21 3.55
CA LEU A 206 -5.55 6.60 4.62
C LEU A 206 -5.98 5.14 4.78
N THR A 207 -5.02 4.22 4.68
CA THR A 207 -5.32 2.79 4.62
C THR A 207 -4.64 2.01 5.73
N THR A 208 -5.44 1.28 6.49
CA THR A 208 -5.01 0.47 7.64
C THR A 208 -5.47 -0.97 7.45
N TYR A 209 -4.70 -1.94 7.92
CA TYR A 209 -5.02 -3.35 7.77
C TYR A 209 -4.30 -4.22 8.78
N PHE A 210 -4.71 -5.49 8.85
CA PHE A 210 -4.23 -6.56 9.75
C PHE A 210 -4.70 -6.53 11.18
N ASP A 211 -5.31 -5.44 11.64
CA ASP A 211 -6.03 -5.34 12.90
C ASP A 211 -7.02 -4.16 12.89
N HIS A 212 -7.67 -3.92 14.02
CA HIS A 212 -8.50 -2.75 14.26
C HIS A 212 -7.70 -1.51 14.65
N ILE A 213 -8.33 -0.33 14.55
CA ILE A 213 -7.72 0.97 14.83
C ILE A 213 -8.48 1.76 15.90
N GLU A 214 -9.17 1.09 16.83
CA GLU A 214 -10.02 1.76 17.82
C GLU A 214 -9.22 2.76 18.68
N GLU A 215 -8.01 2.40 19.08
CA GLU A 215 -7.12 3.21 19.90
C GLU A 215 -6.58 4.44 19.16
N SER A 216 -6.39 4.33 17.84
CA SER A 216 -5.83 5.39 16.99
C SER A 216 -6.91 6.29 16.37
N PHE A 217 -8.19 5.90 16.44
CA PHE A 217 -9.28 6.55 15.70
C PHE A 217 -9.49 8.02 16.07
N ASP A 218 -9.32 8.37 17.34
CA ASP A 218 -9.46 9.76 17.81
C ASP A 218 -8.41 10.70 17.20
N THR A 219 -7.26 10.18 16.80
CA THR A 219 -6.25 10.92 16.04
C THR A 219 -6.59 10.93 14.57
N ILE A 220 -6.92 9.76 14.01
CA ILE A 220 -7.24 9.59 12.59
C ILE A 220 -8.39 10.51 12.15
N SER A 221 -9.47 10.57 12.93
CA SER A 221 -10.67 11.37 12.63
C SER A 221 -10.43 12.89 12.55
N LYS A 222 -9.26 13.37 12.96
CA LYS A 222 -8.86 14.79 12.92
C LYS A 222 -7.87 15.10 11.78
N LEU A 223 -7.42 14.09 11.05
CA LEU A 223 -6.44 14.28 9.98
C LEU A 223 -7.10 14.94 8.75
N PRO A 224 -6.40 15.80 8.02
CA PRO A 224 -6.91 16.42 6.80
C PRO A 224 -6.78 15.47 5.60
N ILE A 225 -7.52 14.36 5.65
CA ILE A 225 -7.58 13.31 4.62
C ILE A 225 -8.98 13.23 3.99
N ASP A 226 -9.11 12.51 2.89
CA ASP A 226 -10.33 12.44 2.08
C ASP A 226 -11.06 11.10 2.21
N GLY A 227 -10.40 10.10 2.78
CA GLY A 227 -11.00 8.81 3.04
C GLY A 227 -10.22 7.93 4.01
N LEU A 228 -10.90 6.93 4.55
CA LEU A 228 -10.33 5.93 5.44
C LEU A 228 -10.73 4.52 4.97
N HIS A 229 -9.74 3.62 4.88
CA HIS A 229 -9.95 2.19 4.68
C HIS A 229 -9.87 1.43 6.01
N LEU A 230 -10.86 0.56 6.24
CA LEU A 230 -10.96 -0.33 7.40
C LEU A 230 -10.87 -1.80 6.97
N ASP A 231 -9.99 -2.57 7.61
CA ASP A 231 -9.96 -4.03 7.51
C ASP A 231 -11.06 -4.63 8.40
N LEU A 232 -12.19 -5.01 7.77
CA LEU A 232 -13.31 -5.64 8.46
C LEU A 232 -13.17 -7.16 8.57
N VAL A 233 -12.14 -7.75 7.98
CA VAL A 233 -11.85 -9.18 8.13
C VAL A 233 -11.08 -9.43 9.42
N ALA A 234 -10.05 -8.63 9.70
CA ALA A 234 -9.32 -8.68 10.96
C ALA A 234 -10.07 -7.97 12.09
N GLY A 235 -10.75 -6.85 11.80
CA GLY A 235 -11.46 -6.03 12.78
C GLY A 235 -12.92 -5.80 12.42
N SER A 236 -13.74 -6.84 12.34
CA SER A 236 -15.15 -6.74 11.90
C SER A 236 -16.02 -5.81 12.77
N LYS A 237 -15.72 -5.72 14.07
CA LYS A 237 -16.45 -4.84 15.00
C LYS A 237 -16.39 -3.36 14.64
N GLN A 238 -15.35 -2.96 13.90
CA GLN A 238 -15.15 -1.58 13.43
C GLN A 238 -16.29 -1.08 12.54
N LEU A 239 -17.02 -1.99 11.88
CA LEU A 239 -18.21 -1.64 11.11
C LEU A 239 -19.25 -0.92 11.98
N ASN A 240 -19.38 -1.31 13.24
CA ASN A 240 -20.34 -0.72 14.17
C ASN A 240 -19.69 0.32 15.10
N SER A 241 -18.44 0.09 15.52
CA SER A 241 -17.76 0.96 16.51
C SER A 241 -17.10 2.21 15.90
N ILE A 242 -16.66 2.14 14.65
CA ILE A 242 -15.87 3.19 13.97
C ILE A 242 -16.61 3.77 12.77
N ALA A 243 -17.12 2.94 11.86
CA ALA A 243 -17.64 3.38 10.57
C ALA A 243 -18.76 4.46 10.65
N PRO A 244 -19.67 4.43 11.64
CA PRO A 244 -20.67 5.49 11.83
C PRO A 244 -20.08 6.83 12.31
N LYS A 245 -18.88 6.82 12.91
CA LYS A 245 -18.20 8.01 13.45
C LYS A 245 -17.29 8.69 12.43
N ILE A 246 -17.01 8.04 11.30
CA ILE A 246 -16.18 8.60 10.23
C ILE A 246 -16.91 9.82 9.63
N PRO A 247 -16.23 10.94 9.35
CA PRO A 247 -16.85 12.11 8.73
C PRO A 247 -17.65 11.76 7.47
N ALA A 248 -18.84 12.35 7.30
CA ALA A 248 -19.76 12.05 6.19
C ALA A 248 -19.24 12.55 4.83
N ASP A 249 -18.30 13.50 4.86
CA ASP A 249 -17.63 14.03 3.68
C ASP A 249 -16.58 13.06 3.11
N TRP A 250 -16.00 12.21 3.95
CA TRP A 250 -14.97 11.23 3.58
C TRP A 250 -15.52 10.04 2.80
N VAL A 251 -14.65 9.50 1.93
CA VAL A 251 -14.78 8.14 1.40
C VAL A 251 -14.52 7.14 2.52
N LEU A 252 -15.44 6.21 2.71
CA LEU A 252 -15.28 5.06 3.57
C LEU A 252 -15.02 3.82 2.71
N SER A 253 -13.79 3.29 2.79
CA SER A 253 -13.44 2.03 2.14
C SER A 253 -13.53 0.86 3.13
N LEU A 254 -14.30 -0.16 2.78
CA LEU A 254 -14.52 -1.34 3.62
C LEU A 254 -13.85 -2.56 3.02
N GLY A 255 -12.83 -3.04 3.71
CA GLY A 255 -12.06 -4.22 3.38
C GLY A 255 -12.74 -5.50 3.86
N VAL A 256 -13.63 -6.05 3.04
CA VAL A 256 -14.51 -7.19 3.37
C VAL A 256 -14.15 -8.48 2.63
N VAL A 257 -13.37 -8.37 1.55
CA VAL A 257 -12.82 -9.52 0.83
C VAL A 257 -11.43 -9.85 1.38
N ASN A 258 -11.28 -11.02 2.01
CA ASN A 258 -10.05 -11.37 2.72
C ASN A 258 -8.84 -11.45 1.77
N GLY A 259 -7.85 -10.57 1.95
CA GLY A 259 -6.63 -10.56 1.13
C GLY A 259 -5.53 -11.54 1.55
N ARG A 260 -5.66 -12.18 2.72
CA ARG A 260 -4.66 -13.06 3.36
C ARG A 260 -5.00 -14.54 3.33
N ASN A 261 -6.21 -14.90 2.93
CA ASN A 261 -6.67 -16.28 2.94
C ASN A 261 -7.41 -16.63 1.65
N VAL A 262 -7.41 -17.93 1.34
CA VAL A 262 -7.89 -18.49 0.08
C VAL A 262 -9.38 -18.79 0.08
N TRP A 263 -10.08 -18.65 1.21
CA TRP A 263 -11.50 -18.93 1.30
C TRP A 263 -12.31 -17.90 0.50
N ARG A 264 -13.35 -18.40 -0.17
CA ARG A 264 -14.37 -17.59 -0.83
C ARG A 264 -15.15 -16.78 0.22
N SER A 265 -15.42 -15.52 -0.08
CA SER A 265 -16.20 -14.66 0.82
C SER A 265 -17.68 -15.03 0.80
N ASP A 266 -18.33 -14.96 1.96
CA ASP A 266 -19.80 -15.00 2.07
C ASP A 266 -20.37 -13.64 1.68
N LEU A 267 -20.65 -13.46 0.40
CA LEU A 267 -21.16 -12.19 -0.13
C LEU A 267 -22.56 -11.87 0.39
N GLY A 268 -23.39 -12.88 0.70
CA GLY A 268 -24.74 -12.67 1.22
C GLY A 268 -24.70 -12.03 2.60
N ALA A 269 -23.86 -12.56 3.49
CA ALA A 269 -23.65 -11.99 4.81
C ALA A 269 -23.15 -10.54 4.72
N TRP A 270 -22.18 -10.25 3.85
CA TRP A 270 -21.70 -8.89 3.68
C TRP A 270 -22.75 -7.93 3.09
N ILE A 271 -23.59 -8.36 2.15
CA ILE A 271 -24.68 -7.53 1.63
C ILE A 271 -25.63 -7.13 2.78
N GLU A 272 -25.99 -8.08 3.64
CA GLU A 272 -26.86 -7.81 4.80
C GLU A 272 -26.20 -6.85 5.80
N ASP A 273 -24.95 -7.12 6.19
CA ASP A 273 -24.20 -6.32 7.16
C ASP A 273 -23.94 -4.89 6.67
N LEU A 274 -23.68 -4.72 5.36
CA LEU A 274 -23.37 -3.42 4.77
C LEU A 274 -24.60 -2.63 4.33
N ALA A 275 -25.80 -3.22 4.34
CA ALA A 275 -27.01 -2.60 3.80
C ALA A 275 -27.33 -1.22 4.42
N SER A 276 -27.11 -1.05 5.73
CA SER A 276 -27.35 0.24 6.37
C SER A 276 -26.33 1.28 5.94
N ILE A 277 -25.04 0.94 5.98
CA ILE A 277 -23.98 1.89 5.69
C ILE A 277 -23.96 2.28 4.21
N ALA A 278 -24.32 1.35 3.31
CA ALA A 278 -24.48 1.61 1.88
C ALA A 278 -25.56 2.67 1.60
N ARG A 279 -26.72 2.60 2.29
CA ARG A 279 -27.78 3.62 2.16
C ARG A 279 -27.32 5.01 2.61
N ASP A 280 -26.53 5.07 3.68
CA ASP A 280 -26.10 6.33 4.29
C ASP A 280 -24.95 6.97 3.50
N ARG A 281 -23.99 6.16 3.02
CA ARG A 281 -22.75 6.63 2.38
C ARG A 281 -22.83 6.77 0.87
N LYS A 282 -23.68 5.99 0.19
CA LYS A 282 -23.88 6.02 -1.27
C LYS A 282 -22.56 5.99 -2.04
N GLU A 283 -22.29 6.97 -2.89
CA GLU A 283 -21.07 7.08 -3.72
C GLU A 283 -19.76 7.19 -2.92
N LYS A 284 -19.85 7.44 -1.61
CA LYS A 284 -18.70 7.51 -0.71
C LYS A 284 -18.40 6.19 -0.01
N LEU A 285 -19.16 5.13 -0.29
CA LEU A 285 -18.82 3.80 0.16
C LEU A 285 -18.01 3.09 -0.92
N TRP A 286 -16.79 2.66 -0.58
CA TRP A 286 -15.96 1.82 -1.44
C TRP A 286 -15.89 0.42 -0.86
N ILE A 287 -16.05 -0.58 -1.71
CA ILE A 287 -15.82 -1.98 -1.34
C ILE A 287 -14.42 -2.37 -1.80
N ALA A 288 -13.66 -3.01 -0.92
CA ALA A 288 -12.28 -3.37 -1.17
C ALA A 288 -11.91 -4.73 -0.57
N SER A 289 -10.72 -5.21 -0.91
CA SER A 289 -10.07 -6.28 -0.15
C SER A 289 -9.60 -5.76 1.21
N SER A 290 -9.52 -6.64 2.20
CA SER A 290 -9.12 -6.34 3.58
C SER A 290 -7.69 -5.81 3.71
N CYS A 291 -6.85 -6.17 2.75
CA CYS A 291 -5.47 -5.72 2.58
C CYS A 291 -5.06 -6.03 1.14
N SER A 292 -3.79 -5.85 0.81
CA SER A 292 -3.24 -6.26 -0.50
C SER A 292 -3.47 -7.74 -0.78
N LEU A 293 -3.84 -8.07 -2.03
CA LEU A 293 -3.95 -9.45 -2.51
C LEU A 293 -2.58 -10.11 -2.74
N LEU A 294 -1.48 -9.41 -2.45
CA LEU A 294 -0.10 -9.95 -2.37
C LEU A 294 -0.02 -11.22 -1.52
N HIS A 295 -0.87 -11.35 -0.50
CA HIS A 295 -0.86 -12.48 0.43
C HIS A 295 -1.74 -13.66 -0.02
N SER A 296 -2.28 -13.61 -1.24
CA SER A 296 -3.08 -14.68 -1.84
C SER A 296 -2.41 -15.21 -3.12
N PRO A 297 -2.60 -16.49 -3.48
CA PRO A 297 -2.20 -16.98 -4.80
C PRO A 297 -2.95 -16.24 -5.92
N VAL A 298 -2.46 -16.33 -7.16
CA VAL A 298 -2.92 -15.46 -8.27
C VAL A 298 -4.27 -15.90 -8.85
N ASP A 299 -4.37 -17.12 -9.38
CA ASP A 299 -5.57 -17.56 -10.12
C ASP A 299 -5.91 -19.02 -9.83
N LEU A 300 -7.08 -19.23 -9.22
CA LEU A 300 -7.63 -20.55 -8.91
C LEU A 300 -7.87 -21.38 -10.19
N GLY A 301 -8.08 -20.74 -11.33
CA GLY A 301 -8.27 -21.42 -12.62
C GLY A 301 -7.04 -22.23 -13.07
N SER A 302 -5.88 -22.05 -12.41
CA SER A 302 -4.67 -22.85 -12.65
C SER A 302 -4.66 -24.18 -11.88
N GLU A 303 -5.57 -24.35 -10.91
CA GLU A 303 -5.65 -25.53 -10.05
C GLU A 303 -6.49 -26.63 -10.71
N SER A 304 -5.86 -27.76 -11.04
CA SER A 304 -6.53 -28.91 -11.69
C SER A 304 -6.79 -30.10 -10.77
N GLN A 305 -6.25 -30.08 -9.55
CA GLN A 305 -6.26 -31.23 -8.63
C GLN A 305 -7.09 -31.00 -7.36
N LEU A 306 -7.72 -29.84 -7.21
CA LEU A 306 -8.56 -29.53 -6.05
C LEU A 306 -9.91 -30.26 -6.16
N SER A 307 -10.33 -30.89 -5.07
CA SER A 307 -11.60 -31.63 -5.00
C SER A 307 -12.83 -30.73 -4.80
N ASN A 308 -12.66 -29.53 -4.22
CA ASN A 308 -13.73 -28.55 -3.98
C ASN A 308 -13.25 -27.11 -4.30
N PRO A 309 -12.89 -26.82 -5.57
CA PRO A 309 -12.38 -25.49 -5.95
C PRO A 309 -13.40 -24.37 -5.65
N GLU A 310 -14.69 -24.67 -5.60
CA GLU A 310 -15.75 -23.72 -5.30
C GLU A 310 -15.73 -23.14 -3.88
N TRP A 311 -14.98 -23.72 -2.94
CA TRP A 311 -14.79 -23.14 -1.60
C TRP A 311 -13.73 -22.05 -1.56
N PHE A 312 -12.96 -21.92 -2.64
CA PHE A 312 -11.82 -21.02 -2.71
C PHE A 312 -12.07 -19.83 -3.63
N ALA A 313 -11.32 -18.77 -3.36
CA ALA A 313 -11.13 -17.60 -4.19
C ALA A 313 -9.68 -17.13 -4.05
N PHE A 314 -8.91 -17.14 -5.14
CA PHE A 314 -7.58 -16.56 -5.22
C PHE A 314 -7.68 -15.09 -5.67
N ALA A 315 -6.56 -14.39 -5.84
CA ALA A 315 -6.55 -12.95 -6.10
C ALA A 315 -7.49 -12.55 -7.25
N LYS A 316 -7.45 -13.25 -8.38
CA LYS A 316 -8.32 -12.97 -9.54
C LYS A 316 -9.81 -13.17 -9.22
N GLN A 317 -10.17 -14.22 -8.49
CA GLN A 317 -11.57 -14.45 -8.09
C GLN A 317 -12.05 -13.41 -7.08
N LYS A 318 -11.15 -12.94 -6.20
CA LYS A 318 -11.44 -11.88 -5.22
C LYS A 318 -11.75 -10.54 -5.89
N LEU A 319 -11.16 -10.24 -7.06
CA LEU A 319 -11.55 -9.06 -7.85
C LEU A 319 -13.04 -9.13 -8.22
N SER A 320 -13.52 -10.29 -8.66
CA SER A 320 -14.93 -10.50 -8.99
C SER A 320 -15.84 -10.47 -7.76
N GLU A 321 -15.37 -10.91 -6.59
CA GLU A 321 -16.12 -10.79 -5.33
C GLU A 321 -16.35 -9.32 -4.96
N ILE A 322 -15.29 -8.50 -5.05
CA ILE A 322 -15.37 -7.04 -4.79
C ILE A 322 -16.38 -6.40 -5.75
N ALA A 323 -16.27 -6.67 -7.05
CA ALA A 323 -17.16 -6.08 -8.05
C ALA A 323 -18.63 -6.48 -7.85
N LYS A 324 -18.89 -7.77 -7.57
CA LYS A 324 -20.26 -8.25 -7.28
C LYS A 324 -20.85 -7.56 -6.06
N LEU A 325 -20.08 -7.44 -4.99
CA LEU A 325 -20.53 -6.79 -3.77
C LEU A 325 -20.72 -5.28 -3.96
N THR A 326 -19.91 -4.64 -4.78
CA THR A 326 -20.07 -3.21 -5.15
C THR A 326 -21.36 -2.97 -5.93
N SER A 327 -21.76 -3.92 -6.78
CA SER A 327 -22.96 -3.81 -7.63
C SER A 327 -24.29 -4.14 -6.94
N ALA A 328 -24.23 -4.83 -5.80
CA ALA A 328 -25.41 -5.35 -5.08
C ALA A 328 -26.02 -4.28 -4.16
#